data_AF-A0A2N2XWW5-F1
#
_entry.id   AF-A0A2N2XWW5-F1
#
_cell.length_a   1.000
_cell.length_b   1.000
_cell.length_c   1.000
_cell.angle_alpha   90.00
_cell.angle_beta   90.00
_cell.angle_gamma   90.00
#
_symmetry.space_group_name_H-M   'P 1'
#
loop_
_entity.id
_entity.type
_entity.pdbx_description
1 polymer ?
#
loop_
_entity_poly.entity_id
_entity_poly.type
_entity_poly.pdbx_seq_one_letter_code
_entity_poly.pdbx_strand_id
1 'polypeptide(L)'
;MELKPDLTYLKEMSSGDKNLMIEVLDIYLEQVPEFIGDFREALHAHDYIKVSSIAHKAKTSVAIAGFNELSLVFKKIELISKDNDAHNEVDILMTEVFNILLQTEKIIQKVKETL
;
A
#
# COMPACT_ATOMS: atom_id res chain seq x y z
N MET A 1 10.65 -11.14 1.96
CA MET A 1 9.52 -11.23 1.01
C MET A 1 10.03 -10.80 -0.35
N GLU A 2 9.81 -11.59 -1.40
CA GLU A 2 10.06 -11.11 -2.77
C GLU A 2 8.84 -10.29 -3.21
N LEU A 3 9.02 -8.96 -3.31
CA LEU A 3 7.94 -8.05 -3.71
C LEU A 3 7.83 -8.03 -5.23
N LYS A 4 6.83 -8.72 -5.76
CA LYS A 4 6.50 -8.71 -7.19
C LYS A 4 4.99 -8.50 -7.36
N PRO A 5 4.54 -7.51 -8.14
CA PRO A 5 3.12 -7.27 -8.33
C PRO A 5 2.52 -8.31 -9.27
N ASP A 6 1.32 -8.77 -8.95
CA ASP A 6 0.46 -9.52 -9.84
C ASP A 6 -0.45 -8.55 -10.62
N LEU A 7 -0.15 -8.36 -11.90
CA LEU A 7 -0.89 -7.44 -12.78
C LEU A 7 -2.13 -8.08 -13.41
N THR A 8 -2.51 -9.30 -13.04
CA THR A 8 -3.64 -10.02 -13.64
C THR A 8 -4.93 -9.21 -13.51
N TYR A 9 -5.24 -8.73 -12.30
CA TYR A 9 -6.41 -7.89 -12.06
C TYR A 9 -6.40 -6.62 -12.92
N LEU A 10 -5.25 -5.95 -12.97
CA LEU A 10 -5.10 -4.71 -13.71
C LEU A 10 -5.28 -4.91 -15.22
N LYS A 11 -4.72 -6.00 -15.76
CA LYS A 11 -4.87 -6.41 -17.15
C LYS A 11 -6.31 -6.77 -17.50
N GLU A 12 -7.02 -7.46 -16.62
CA GLU A 12 -8.43 -7.80 -16.82
C GLU A 12 -9.31 -6.54 -16.80
N MET A 13 -9.13 -5.67 -15.79
CA MET A 13 -9.88 -4.42 -15.66
C MET A 13 -9.64 -3.48 -16.84
N SER A 14 -8.41 -3.42 -17.35
CA SER A 14 -8.07 -2.58 -18.50
C SER A 14 -8.41 -3.22 -19.86
N SER A 15 -8.92 -4.46 -19.88
CA SER A 15 -9.05 -5.26 -21.12
C SER A 15 -7.72 -5.36 -21.91
N GLY A 16 -6.59 -5.31 -21.20
CA GLY A 16 -5.24 -5.33 -21.77
C GLY A 16 -4.75 -3.98 -22.32
N ASP A 17 -5.50 -2.89 -22.15
CA ASP A 17 -5.05 -1.55 -22.54
C ASP A 17 -3.90 -1.08 -21.64
N LYS A 18 -2.70 -1.02 -22.21
CA LYS A 18 -1.47 -0.63 -21.52
C LYS A 18 -1.49 0.82 -21.03
N ASN A 19 -2.12 1.73 -21.75
CA ASN A 19 -2.20 3.13 -21.33
C ASN A 19 -3.05 3.26 -20.06
N LEU A 20 -4.19 2.55 -20.01
CA LEU A 20 -5.04 2.51 -18.83
C LEU A 20 -4.33 1.82 -17.65
N MET A 21 -3.56 0.76 -17.90
CA MET A 21 -2.74 0.14 -16.84
C MET A 21 -1.70 1.13 -16.29
N ILE A 22 -1.01 1.88 -17.17
CA ILE A 22 -0.04 2.89 -16.80
C ILE A 22 -0.69 4.00 -15.96
N GLU A 23 -1.86 4.49 -16.37
CA GLU A 23 -2.61 5.54 -15.65
C GLU A 23 -2.97 5.10 -14.22
N VAL A 24 -3.47 3.87 -14.05
CA VAL A 24 -3.79 3.34 -12.72
C VAL A 24 -2.54 3.16 -11.86
N LEU A 25 -1.42 2.73 -12.45
CA LEU A 25 -0.14 2.63 -11.75
C LEU A 25 0.42 4.01 -11.38
N ASP A 26 0.18 5.04 -12.18
CA ASP A 26 0.55 6.42 -11.85
C ASP A 26 -0.26 6.98 -10.68
N ILE A 27 -1.58 6.74 -10.65
CA ILE A 27 -2.42 7.07 -9.50
C ILE A 27 -1.89 6.40 -8.23
N TYR A 28 -1.48 5.12 -8.31
CA TYR A 28 -0.87 4.42 -7.20
C TYR A 28 0.43 5.11 -6.73
N LEU A 29 1.31 5.49 -7.65
CA LEU A 29 2.58 6.16 -7.32
C LEU A 29 2.37 7.51 -6.65
N GLU A 30 1.36 8.27 -7.06
CA GLU A 30 0.98 9.54 -6.42
C GLU A 30 0.47 9.34 -4.99
N GLN A 31 -0.25 8.24 -4.73
CA GLN A 31 -0.79 7.93 -3.40
C GLN A 31 0.25 7.44 -2.39
N VAL A 32 1.33 6.78 -2.83
CA VAL A 32 2.37 6.25 -1.94
C VAL A 32 2.96 7.32 -0.99
N PRO A 33 3.45 8.49 -1.48
CA PRO A 33 3.97 9.52 -0.59
C PRO A 33 2.89 10.11 0.33
N GLU A 34 1.64 10.21 -0.12
CA GLU A 34 0.52 10.66 0.71
C GLU A 34 0.28 9.69 1.87
N PHE A 35 0.22 8.38 1.60
CA PHE A 35 0.07 7.37 2.66
C PHE A 35 1.22 7.42 3.66
N ILE A 36 2.47 7.55 3.19
CA ILE A 36 3.63 7.65 4.08
C ILE A 36 3.51 8.88 4.98
N GLY A 37 3.10 10.03 4.44
CA GLY A 37 2.88 11.26 5.20
C GLY A 37 1.78 11.09 6.26
N ASP A 38 0.60 10.65 5.82
CA ASP A 38 -0.58 10.43 6.66
C ASP A 38 -0.29 9.45 7.81
N PHE A 39 0.39 8.33 7.53
CA PHE A 39 0.76 7.37 8.56
C PHE A 39 1.76 7.94 9.55
N ARG A 40 2.77 8.68 9.09
CA ARG A 40 3.75 9.31 9.99
C ARG A 40 3.09 10.30 10.93
N GLU A 41 2.19 11.13 10.41
CA GLU A 41 1.43 12.08 11.23
C GLU A 41 0.57 11.36 12.27
N ALA A 42 -0.19 10.34 11.84
CA ALA A 42 -1.05 9.58 12.74
C ALA A 42 -0.27 8.83 13.83
N LEU A 43 0.84 8.18 13.48
CA LEU A 43 1.71 7.48 14.44
C LEU A 43 2.35 8.45 15.43
N HIS A 44 2.84 9.61 14.96
CA HIS A 44 3.41 10.65 15.84
C HIS A 44 2.36 11.22 16.81
N ALA A 45 1.11 11.32 16.37
CA ALA A 45 -0.01 11.76 17.21
C ALA A 45 -0.60 10.63 18.10
N HIS A 46 -0.10 9.39 18.00
CA HIS A 46 -0.70 8.20 18.60
C HIS A 46 -2.19 8.00 18.25
N ASP A 47 -2.60 8.45 17.05
CA ASP A 47 -3.97 8.32 16.56
C ASP A 47 -4.14 7.00 15.77
N TYR A 48 -4.25 5.90 16.51
CA TYR A 48 -4.38 4.57 15.93
C TYR A 48 -5.74 4.33 15.22
N ILE A 49 -6.76 5.14 15.52
CA ILE A 49 -8.02 5.15 14.76
C ILE A 49 -7.76 5.69 13.36
N LYS A 50 -6.98 6.77 13.24
CA LYS A 50 -6.54 7.31 11.96
C LYS A 50 -5.62 6.33 11.23
N VAL A 51 -4.67 5.68 11.92
CA VAL A 51 -3.83 4.61 11.33
C VAL A 51 -4.71 3.51 10.71
N SER A 52 -5.72 3.04 11.44
CA SER A 52 -6.67 2.03 10.94
C SER A 52 -7.38 2.50 9.66
N SER A 53 -7.83 3.76 9.63
CA SER A 53 -8.51 4.36 8.48
C SER A 53 -7.59 4.48 7.25
N ILE A 54 -6.35 4.91 7.44
CA ILE A 54 -5.37 5.01 6.35
C ILE A 54 -5.02 3.60 5.83
N ALA A 55 -4.83 2.63 6.72
CA ALA A 55 -4.58 1.23 6.36
C ALA A 55 -5.71 0.62 5.52
N HIS A 56 -6.98 0.93 5.83
CA HIS A 56 -8.11 0.51 5.01
C HIS A 56 -8.02 1.03 3.56
N LYS A 57 -7.62 2.29 3.37
CA LYS A 57 -7.46 2.90 2.03
C LYS A 57 -6.25 2.31 1.30
N ALA A 58 -5.11 2.26 1.97
CA ALA A 58 -3.85 1.74 1.42
C ALA A 58 -4.00 0.27 0.99
N LYS A 59 -4.72 -0.55 1.75
CA LYS A 59 -5.05 -1.94 1.44
C LYS A 59 -5.61 -2.12 0.02
N THR A 60 -6.57 -1.29 -0.35
CA THR A 60 -7.23 -1.37 -1.67
C THR A 60 -6.28 -0.86 -2.76
N SER A 61 -5.59 0.25 -2.50
CA SER A 61 -4.63 0.84 -3.45
C SER A 61 -3.51 -0.15 -3.82
N VAL A 62 -2.88 -0.79 -2.83
CA VAL A 62 -1.81 -1.77 -3.09
C VAL A 62 -2.32 -3.06 -3.74
N ALA A 63 -3.57 -3.47 -3.48
CA ALA A 63 -4.18 -4.63 -4.15
C ALA A 63 -4.41 -4.36 -5.64
N ILE A 64 -4.90 -3.18 -5.99
CA ILE A 64 -5.09 -2.76 -7.39
C ILE A 64 -3.74 -2.72 -8.13
N ALA A 65 -2.68 -2.26 -7.48
CA ALA A 65 -1.32 -2.28 -8.00
C ALA A 65 -0.67 -3.68 -8.02
N GLY A 66 -1.38 -4.72 -7.57
CA GLY A 66 -0.94 -6.11 -7.63
C GLY A 66 -0.14 -6.62 -6.43
N PHE A 67 0.00 -5.83 -5.36
CA PHE A 67 0.74 -6.21 -4.15
C PHE A 67 -0.19 -6.86 -3.11
N ASN A 68 -0.71 -8.03 -3.44
CA ASN A 68 -1.70 -8.74 -2.61
C ASN A 68 -1.19 -9.05 -1.19
N GLU A 69 0.07 -9.45 -1.02
CA GLU A 69 0.66 -9.69 0.31
C GLU A 69 0.68 -8.42 1.16
N LEU A 70 1.00 -7.26 0.57
CA LEU A 70 0.98 -5.98 1.26
C LEU A 70 -0.46 -5.57 1.62
N SER A 71 -1.44 -5.93 0.79
CA SER A 71 -2.86 -5.75 1.10
C SER A 71 -3.25 -6.54 2.36
N LEU A 72 -2.76 -7.77 2.52
CA LEU A 72 -2.98 -8.57 3.74
C LEU A 72 -2.33 -7.94 4.97
N VAL A 73 -1.12 -7.37 4.82
CA VAL A 73 -0.45 -6.63 5.89
C VAL A 73 -1.27 -5.41 6.31
N PHE A 74 -1.77 -4.61 5.35
CA PHE A 74 -2.63 -3.47 5.68
C PHE A 74 -3.95 -3.89 6.32
N LYS A 75 -4.54 -5.01 5.90
CA LYS A 75 -5.71 -5.58 6.58
C LYS A 75 -5.40 -5.95 8.03
N LYS A 76 -4.22 -6.49 8.31
CA LYS A 76 -3.78 -6.77 9.69
C LYS A 76 -3.69 -5.46 10.48
N ILE A 77 -2.98 -4.46 9.98
CA ILE A 77 -2.83 -3.14 10.62
C ILE A 77 -4.19 -2.49 10.88
N GLU A 78 -5.08 -2.50 9.89
CA GLU A 78 -6.45 -1.98 10.00
C GLU A 78 -7.19 -2.58 11.21
N LEU A 79 -7.04 -3.89 11.43
CA LEU A 79 -7.70 -4.61 12.51
C LEU A 79 -7.03 -4.35 13.86
N ILE A 80 -5.71 -4.53 13.95
CA ILE A 80 -4.99 -4.47 15.23
C ILE A 80 -4.83 -3.03 15.76
N SER A 81 -4.88 -2.00 14.90
CA SER A 81 -4.78 -0.60 15.35
C SER A 81 -5.98 -0.16 16.22
N LYS A 82 -7.10 -0.89 16.17
CA LYS A 82 -8.27 -0.63 17.02
C LYS A 82 -8.12 -1.23 18.42
N ASP A 83 -7.11 -2.06 18.63
CA ASP A 83 -6.81 -2.70 19.90
C ASP A 83 -5.64 -1.97 20.57
N ASN A 84 -5.89 -1.40 21.76
CA ASN A 84 -4.89 -0.63 22.48
C ASN A 84 -3.68 -1.48 22.91
N ASP A 85 -3.89 -2.77 23.16
CA ASP A 85 -2.81 -3.67 23.58
C ASP A 85 -1.84 -4.01 22.42
N ALA A 86 -2.27 -3.74 21.18
CA ALA A 86 -1.51 -4.03 19.96
C ALA A 86 -0.81 -2.80 19.35
N HIS A 87 -0.89 -1.61 19.96
CA HIS A 87 -0.28 -0.38 19.44
C HIS A 87 1.22 -0.50 19.21
N ASN A 88 1.95 -1.15 20.11
CA ASN A 88 3.39 -1.40 19.92
C ASN A 88 3.67 -2.36 18.74
N GLU A 89 2.79 -3.34 18.49
CA GLU A 89 2.90 -4.22 17.31
C GLU A 89 2.66 -3.43 16.01
N VAL A 90 1.69 -2.50 16.03
CA VAL A 90 1.44 -1.59 14.90
C VAL A 90 2.68 -0.77 14.58
N ASP A 91 3.31 -0.16 15.58
CA ASP A 91 4.49 0.70 15.38
C ASP A 91 5.66 -0.08 14.75
N ILE A 92 5.90 -1.30 15.22
CA ILE A 92 6.92 -2.20 14.67
C ILE A 92 6.60 -2.55 13.22
N LEU A 93 5.36 -2.97 12.94
CA LEU A 93 4.94 -3.39 11.62
C LEU A 93 4.96 -2.22 10.61
N MET A 94 4.60 -1.01 11.06
CA MET A 94 4.63 0.19 10.24
C MET A 94 6.05 0.57 9.78
N THR A 95 7.07 0.28 10.59
CA THR A 95 8.47 0.46 10.20
C THR A 95 8.83 -0.41 8.99
N GLU A 96 8.36 -1.66 8.96
CA GLU A 96 8.55 -2.55 7.81
C GLU A 96 7.74 -2.05 6.60
N VAL A 97 6.48 -1.66 6.82
CA VAL A 97 5.59 -1.17 5.75
C VAL A 97 6.14 0.06 5.06
N PHE A 98 6.73 1.02 5.77
CA PHE A 98 7.33 2.18 5.12
C PHE A 98 8.46 1.79 4.16
N ASN A 99 9.30 0.82 4.55
CA ASN A 99 10.35 0.32 3.66
C ASN A 99 9.76 -0.40 2.45
N ILE A 100 8.71 -1.18 2.64
CA ILE A 100 8.02 -1.88 1.55
C ILE A 100 7.38 -0.89 0.57
N LEU A 101 6.67 0.15 1.04
CA LEU A 101 6.05 1.17 0.19
C LEU A 101 7.08 1.91 -0.68
N LEU A 102 8.27 2.18 -0.16
CA LEU A 102 9.35 2.77 -0.96
C LEU A 102 9.92 1.81 -2.00
N GLN A 103 9.84 0.50 -1.76
CA GLN A 103 10.26 -0.52 -2.73
C GLN A 103 9.21 -0.71 -3.82
N THR A 104 7.92 -0.70 -3.48
CA THR A 104 6.84 -0.84 -4.45
C THR A 104 6.87 0.28 -5.48
N GLU A 105 7.17 1.52 -5.07
CA GLU A 105 7.39 2.65 -5.99
C GLU A 105 8.43 2.32 -7.08
N LYS A 106 9.62 1.85 -6.66
CA LYS A 106 10.70 1.45 -7.58
C LYS A 106 10.31 0.28 -8.47
N ILE A 107 9.55 -0.67 -7.95
CA ILE A 107 9.10 -1.84 -8.70
C ILE A 107 8.09 -1.41 -9.77
N ILE A 108 7.12 -0.57 -9.42
CA ILE A 108 6.12 -0.08 -10.37
C ILE A 108 6.77 0.75 -11.48
N GLN A 109 7.75 1.60 -11.18
CA GLN A 109 8.47 2.33 -12.24
C GLN A 109 9.12 1.38 -13.27
N LYS A 110 9.76 0.30 -12.82
CA LYS A 110 10.33 -0.72 -13.72
C LYS A 110 9.26 -1.50 -14.48
N VAL A 111 8.13 -1.79 -13.85
CA VAL A 111 7.00 -2.46 -14.51
C VAL A 111 6.48 -1.61 -15.67
N LYS A 112 6.33 -0.30 -15.46
CA LYS A 112 5.87 0.63 -16.51
C LYS A 112 6.78 0.65 -17.73
N GLU A 113 8.10 0.48 -17.57
CA GLU A 113 9.04 0.38 -18.70
C GLU A 113 8.82 -0.87 -19.58
N THR A 114 8.07 -1.86 -19.07
CA THR A 114 7.77 -3.12 -19.77
C THR A 114 6.35 -3.21 -20.34
N LEU A 115 5.48 -2.25 -19.99
CA LEU A 115 4.13 -2.10 -20.52
C LEU A 115 4.20 -1.27 -21.81
#